data_AF-A0AAF0WAE7-F1
#
_entry.id   AF-A0AAF0WAE7-F1
#
_cell.length_a   1.000
_cell.length_b   1.000
_cell.length_c   1.000
_cell.angle_alpha   90.00
_cell.angle_beta   90.00
_cell.angle_gamma   90.00
#
_symmetry.space_group_name_H-M   'P 1'
#
loop_
_entity.id
_entity.type
_entity.pdbx_description
1 polymer ?
#
loop_
_entity_poly.entity_id
_entity_poly.type
_entity_poly.pdbx_seq_one_letter_code
_entity_poly.pdbx_strand_id
1 'polypeptide(L)' 'MGGLGKTTLAQKIYNHSAIKTHFAGLAWVSISRKWQTDRVLQRILICLVPENKNSILNMETDKLVEYLLQI' A
#
# COMPACT_ATOMS: atom_id res chain seq x y z
N MET A 1 -17.89 -4.47 17.42
CA MET A 1 -17.04 -3.72 18.37
C MET A 1 -15.96 -2.93 17.63
N GLY A 2 -16.12 -1.61 17.54
CA GLY A 2 -15.05 -0.67 17.15
C GLY A 2 -14.15 -0.35 18.35
N GLY A 3 -12.94 0.14 18.10
CA GLY A 3 -12.10 0.72 19.18
C GLY A 3 -11.18 -0.24 19.95
N LEU A 4 -11.17 -1.55 19.68
CA LEU A 4 -10.27 -2.52 20.35
C LEU A 4 -8.78 -2.41 19.96
N GLY A 5 -8.36 -1.36 19.27
CA GLY A 5 -6.94 -1.14 18.95
C GLY A 5 -6.34 -2.05 17.87
N LYS A 6 -7.16 -2.76 17.06
CA LYS A 6 -6.67 -3.65 15.97
C LYS A 6 -5.72 -2.94 15.01
N THR A 7 -6.15 -1.79 14.48
CA THR A 7 -5.34 -0.97 13.57
C THR A 7 -4.11 -0.41 14.30
N THR A 8 -4.24 -0.05 15.58
CA THR A 8 -3.11 0.42 16.40
C THR A 8 -2.04 -0.64 16.56
N LEU A 9 -2.42 -1.90 16.83
CA LEU A 9 -1.48 -3.01 16.96
C LEU A 9 -0.77 -3.29 15.63
N ALA A 10 -1.53 -3.37 14.53
CA ALA A 10 -0.96 -3.56 13.20
C ALA A 10 0.00 -2.41 12.82
N GLN A 11 -0.33 -1.17 13.19
CA GLN A 11 0.53 -0.01 12.93
C GLN A 11 1.81 -0.03 13.78
N LYS A 12 1.77 -0.57 15.01
CA LYS A 12 2.98 -0.79 15.82
C LYS A 12 3.91 -1.81 15.18
N ILE A 13 3.38 -2.92 14.68
CA ILE A 13 4.16 -3.97 13.99
C ILE A 13 4.75 -3.39 12.69
N TYR A 14 3.93 -2.75 11.86
CA TYR A 14 4.36 -2.12 10.61
C TYR A 14 5.53 -1.14 10.81
N ASN A 15 5.51 -0.37 11.90
CA ASN A 15 6.54 0.63 12.18
C ASN A 15 7.76 0.10 12.93
N HIS A 16 7.75 -1.16 13.34
CA HIS A 16 8.85 -1.75 14.10
C HIS A 16 10.12 -1.83 13.25
N SER A 17 11.27 -1.49 13.84
CA SER A 17 12.57 -1.44 13.14
C SER A 17 12.89 -2.77 12.46
N ALA A 18 12.73 -3.88 13.17
CA ALA A 18 12.95 -5.22 12.60
C ALA A 18 12.12 -5.50 11.34
N ILE A 19 10.87 -5.02 11.28
CA ILE A 19 10.01 -5.17 10.10
C ILE A 19 10.55 -4.29 8.96
N LYS A 20 10.86 -3.01 9.23
CA LYS A 20 11.41 -2.09 8.23
C LYS A 20 12.77 -2.51 7.69
N THR A 21 13.59 -3.19 8.49
CA THR A 21 14.90 -3.70 8.06
C THR A 21 14.78 -5.01 7.30
N HIS A 22 13.79 -5.84 7.61
CA HIS A 22 13.67 -7.17 7.01
C HIS A 22 13.00 -7.17 5.63
N PHE A 23 12.00 -6.31 5.42
CA PHE A 23 11.26 -6.25 4.16
C PHE A 23 11.78 -5.13 3.26
N ALA A 24 12.09 -5.46 2.00
CA ALA A 24 12.54 -4.49 1.00
C ALA A 24 11.44 -3.49 0.60
N GLY A 25 10.16 -3.89 0.71
CA GLY A 25 9.01 -3.07 0.40
C GLY A 25 7.91 -3.26 1.44
N LEU A 26 7.28 -2.15 1.84
CA LEU A 26 6.18 -2.14 2.79
C LEU A 26 5.10 -1.17 2.28
N ALA A 27 3.86 -1.63 2.24
CA ALA A 27 2.71 -0.82 1.85
C ALA A 27 1.64 -0.84 2.94
N TRP A 28 1.07 0.33 3.22
CA TRP A 28 -0.04 0.48 4.17
C TRP A 28 -1.21 1.19 3.50
N VAL A 29 -2.28 0.45 3.23
CA VAL A 29 -3.45 0.98 2.52
C VAL A 29 -4.72 0.67 3.31
N SER A 30 -5.52 1.71 3.54
CA SER A 30 -6.87 1.56 4.10
C SER A 30 -7.89 1.41 2.98
N ILE A 31 -8.71 0.36 3.06
CA ILE A 31 -9.80 0.06 2.12
C ILE A 31 -11.12 0.34 2.83
N SER A 32 -11.94 1.22 2.24
CA SER A 32 -13.28 1.52 2.74
C SER A 32 -14.33 0.58 2.13
N ARG A 33 -15.54 0.55 2.69
CA ARG A 33 -16.66 -0.24 2.13
C ARG A 33 -16.92 0.05 0.65
N LYS A 34 -16.79 1.31 0.24
CA LYS A 34 -16.76 1.70 -1.18
C LYS A 34 -15.31 1.92 -1.56
N TRP A 35 -14.79 1.09 -2.45
CA TRP A 35 -13.42 1.19 -2.93
C TRP A 35 -13.39 1.11 -4.45
N GLN A 36 -12.29 1.59 -5.02
CA GLN A 36 -12.02 1.52 -6.45
C GLN A 36 -10.66 0.84 -6.62
N THR A 37 -10.57 -0.13 -7.52
CA THR A 37 -9.41 -1.00 -7.68
C THR A 37 -8.15 -0.23 -8.04
N ASP A 38 -8.26 0.65 -9.03
CA ASP A 38 -7.22 1.59 -9.44
C ASP A 38 -6.63 2.35 -8.25
N ARG A 39 -7.47 2.95 -7.39
CA ARG A 39 -7.02 3.72 -6.23
C ARG A 39 -6.29 2.89 -5.19
N VAL A 40 -6.70 1.65 -4.99
CA VAL A 40 -6.02 0.74 -4.06
C VAL A 40 -4.65 0.37 -4.61
N LEU A 41 -4.59 -0.06 -5.88
CA LEU A 41 -3.34 -0.43 -6.54
C LEU A 41 -2.36 0.76 -6.62
N GLN A 42 -2.85 1.95 -6.98
CA GLN A 42 -2.05 3.17 -6.99
C GLN A 42 -1.46 3.46 -5.61
N ARG A 43 -2.23 3.32 -4.53
CA ARG A 43 -1.73 3.55 -3.17
C ARG A 43 -0.68 2.53 -2.75
N ILE A 44 -0.87 1.25 -3.12
CA ILE A 44 0.13 0.21 -2.86
C ILE A 44 1.43 0.57 -3.59
N LEU A 45 1.37 0.84 -4.90
CA LEU A 45 2.54 1.18 -5.71
C LEU A 45 3.24 2.45 -5.22
N ILE A 46 2.50 3.50 -4.86
CA ILE A 46 3.10 4.74 -4.32
C ILE A 46 3.84 4.49 -2.99
N CYS A 47 3.42 3.51 -2.18
CA CYS A 47 4.17 3.11 -0.99
C CYS A 47 5.49 2.39 -1.35
N LEU A 48 5.50 1.60 -2.43
CA LEU A 48 6.63 0.76 -2.83
C LEU A 48 7.65 1.51 -3.69
N VAL A 49 7.19 2.38 -4.59
CA VAL A 49 7.98 3.13 -5.59
C VAL A 49 7.53 4.60 -5.64
N PRO A 50 7.78 5.38 -4.56
CA PRO A 50 7.27 6.74 -4.43
C PRO A 50 7.76 7.70 -5.52
N GLU A 51 8.94 7.46 -6.09
CA GLU A 51 9.53 8.21 -7.20
C GLU A 51 8.66 8.22 -8.46
N ASN A 52 7.85 7.17 -8.68
CA ASN A 52 7.01 7.03 -9.87
C ASN A 52 5.56 7.50 -9.66
N LYS A 53 5.27 8.18 -8.55
CA LYS A 53 3.92 8.62 -8.15
C LYS A 53 3.11 9.27 -9.29
N ASN A 54 3.69 10.21 -10.02
CA ASN A 54 2.96 10.93 -11.08
C ASN A 54 2.59 10.02 -12.25
N SER A 55 3.44 9.04 -12.58
CA SER A 55 3.14 8.05 -13.61
C SER A 55 2.01 7.12 -13.13
N ILE A 56 2.14 6.57 -11.91
CA ILE A 56 1.19 5.65 -11.29
C ILE A 56 -0.24 6.22 -11.25
N LEU A 57 -0.40 7.50 -10.89
CA LEU A 57 -1.72 8.13 -10.80
C LEU A 57 -2.48 8.23 -12.14
N ASN A 58 -1.76 8.12 -13.26
CA ASN A 58 -2.32 8.22 -14.61
C ASN A 58 -2.39 6.87 -15.33
N MET A 59 -2.01 5.77 -14.68
CA MET A 59 -2.06 4.42 -15.26
C MET A 59 -3.47 3.84 -15.22
N GLU A 60 -3.81 3.09 -16.28
CA GLU A 60 -4.97 2.21 -16.28
C GLU A 60 -4.76 1.01 -15.35
N THR A 61 -5.86 0.40 -14.90
CA THR A 61 -5.85 -0.70 -13.93
C THR A 61 -4.94 -1.87 -14.35
N ASP A 62 -4.99 -2.28 -15.62
CA ASP A 62 -4.19 -3.40 -16.11
C ASP A 62 -2.68 -3.09 -16.02
N LYS A 63 -2.29 -1.85 -16.30
CA LYS A 63 -0.90 -1.38 -16.15
C LYS A 63 -0.45 -1.32 -14.70
N LEU A 64 -1.34 -0.95 -13.78
CA LEU A 64 -1.06 -0.99 -12.35
C LEU A 64 -0.78 -2.42 -11.87
N VAL A 65 -1.53 -3.42 -12.37
CA VAL A 65 -1.31 -4.83 -12.04
C VAL A 65 0.00 -5.34 -12.63
N GLU A 66 0.25 -5.08 -13.92
CA GLU A 66 1.51 -5.45 -14.58
C GLU A 66 2.72 -4.87 -13.83
N TYR A 67 2.65 -3.61 -13.41
CA TYR A 67 3.74 -2.98 -12.70
C TYR A 67 3.95 -3.58 -11.31
N LEU A 68 2.88 -3.86 -10.57
CA LEU A 68 2.99 -4.49 -9.25
C LEU A 68 3.64 -5.88 -9.30
N LEU A 69 3.48 -6.63 -10.39
CA LEU A 69 4.11 -7.93 -10.59
C LEU A 69 5.61 -7.87 -10.92
N GLN A 70 6.13 -6.67 -11.25
CA GLN A 70 7.54 -6.45 -11.58
C GLN A 70 8.37 -5.93 -10.41
N ILE A 71 7.71 -5.60 -9.29
CA ILE A 71 8.36 -5.21 -8.03
C ILE A 71 8.71 -6.46 -7.24
#